data_AF-S4PYJ9-F1
#
_entry.id   AF-S4PYJ9-F1
#
_cell.length_a   1.000
_cell.length_b   1.000
_cell.length_c   1.000
_cell.angle_alpha   90.00
_cell.angle_beta   90.00
_cell.angle_gamma   90.00
#
_symmetry.space_group_name_H-M   'P 1'
#
loop_
_entity.id
_entity.type
_entity.pdbx_description
1 polymer ?
#
loop_
_entity_poly.entity_id
_entity_poly.type
_entity_poly.pdbx_seq_one_letter_code
_entity_poly.pdbx_strand_id
1 'polypeptide(L)' 'RVEIVQKHNTSARRLYIRGHNGKIYPYLVVNDSGLGDARREERVLQLLRMLNHYLGKQKETSRRFLHFT' A
#
# COMPACT_ATOMS: atom_id res chain seq x y z
N ARG A 1 -5.84 -15.61 15.13
CA ARG A 1 -7.22 -15.07 15.07
C ARG A 1 -7.24 -13.97 14.02
N VAL A 2 -8.11 -14.06 13.01
CA VAL A 2 -8.22 -13.03 11.96
C VAL A 2 -9.12 -11.90 12.48
N GLU A 3 -8.68 -10.65 12.33
CA GLU A 3 -9.45 -9.48 12.74
C GLU A 3 -10.39 -9.07 11.60
N ILE A 4 -11.66 -8.82 11.91
CA ILE A 4 -12.63 -8.30 10.94
C ILE A 4 -12.71 -6.80 11.15
N VAL A 5 -12.46 -6.04 10.08
CA VAL A 5 -12.50 -4.58 10.06
C VAL A 5 -13.70 -4.14 9.24
N GLN A 6 -14.61 -3.38 9.85
CA GLN A 6 -15.82 -2.87 9.19
C GLN A 6 -15.73 -1.35 9.09
N LYS A 7 -15.81 -0.81 7.87
CA LYS A 7 -15.76 0.64 7.62
C LYS A 7 -16.48 0.98 6.31
N HIS A 8 -17.24 2.08 6.29
CA HIS A 8 -17.92 2.60 5.09
C HIS A 8 -18.67 1.53 4.29
N ASN A 9 -19.49 0.71 4.96
CA ASN A 9 -20.24 -0.42 4.37
C ASN A 9 -19.39 -1.54 3.75
N THR A 10 -18.07 -1.50 3.90
CA THR A 10 -17.15 -2.56 3.49
C THR A 10 -16.69 -3.34 4.70
N SER A 11 -16.75 -4.67 4.62
CA SER A 11 -16.17 -5.57 5.60
C SER A 11 -14.94 -6.22 5.00
N ALA A 12 -13.80 -6.06 5.66
CA ALA A 12 -12.53 -6.62 5.23
C ALA A 12 -11.89 -7.45 6.34
N ARG A 13 -11.02 -8.37 5.97
CA ARG A 13 -10.30 -9.24 6.91
C ARG A 13 -8.86 -8.78 7.01
N ARG A 14 -8.38 -8.47 8.21
CA ARG A 14 -6.98 -8.12 8.46
C ARG A 14 -6.20 -9.36 8.87
N LEU A 15 -5.19 -9.68 8.07
CA LEU A 15 -4.21 -10.72 8.32
C LEU A 15 -2.93 -10.09 8.85
N TYR A 16 -2.22 -10.80 9.72
CA TYR A 16 -0.92 -10.39 10.25
C TYR A 16 0.11 -11.44 9.84
N ILE A 17 1.06 -11.03 9.01
CA ILE A 17 2.14 -11.91 8.54
C ILE A 17 3.42 -11.49 9.26
N ARG A 18 4.06 -12.43 9.97
CA ARG A 18 5.34 -12.17 10.63
C ARG A 18 6.48 -12.52 9.67
N GLY A 19 7.34 -11.55 9.38
CA GLY A 19 8.56 -11.78 8.61
C GLY A 19 9.64 -12.48 9.44
N HIS A 20 10.65 -13.03 8.75
CA HIS A 20 11.79 -13.71 9.37
C HIS A 20 12.59 -12.81 10.34
N ASN A 21 12.56 -11.49 10.12
CA ASN A 21 13.16 -10.46 10.99
C ASN A 21 12.31 -10.17 12.25
N GLY A 22 11.21 -10.89 12.45
CA GLY A 22 10.29 -10.70 13.56
C GLY A 22 9.26 -9.57 13.36
N LYS A 23 9.38 -8.75 12.30
CA LYS A 23 8.44 -7.66 12.01
C LYS A 23 7.08 -8.22 11.59
N ILE A 24 5.99 -7.61 12.08
CA ILE A 24 4.63 -7.97 11.72
C ILE A 24 4.12 -7.02 10.62
N TYR A 25 3.63 -7.60 9.53
CA TYR A 25 3.07 -6.91 8.38
C TYR A 25 1.55 -7.14 8.33
N PRO A 26 0.74 -6.11 8.62
CA PRO A 26 -0.70 -6.19 8.50
C PRO A 26 -1.13 -6.06 7.04
N TYR A 27 -1.94 -6.99 6.55
CA TYR A 27 -2.55 -6.96 5.22
C TYR A 27 -4.06 -6.94 5.33
N LEU A 28 -4.71 -6.09 4.53
CA LEU A 28 -6.16 -6.02 4.46
C LEU A 28 -6.64 -6.79 3.23
N VAL A 29 -7.44 -7.83 3.46
CA VAL A 29 -8.10 -8.59 2.41
C VAL A 29 -9.50 -8.03 2.23
N VAL A 30 -9.73 -7.40 1.07
CA VAL A 30 -11.01 -6.86 0.65
C VAL A 30 -11.63 -7.85 -0.33
N ASN A 31 -12.87 -8.29 -0.05
CA ASN A 31 -13.59 -9.17 -0.96
C ASN A 31 -14.16 -8.31 -2.10
N ASP A 32 -13.80 -8.68 -3.32
CA ASP A 32 -13.70 -7.79 -4.49
C ASP A 32 -15.03 -7.46 -5.19
N SER A 33 -16.13 -7.31 -4.46
CA SER A 33 -17.46 -7.13 -5.07
C SER A 33 -17.71 -5.74 -5.69
N GLY A 34 -16.67 -4.95 -5.99
CA GLY A 34 -16.86 -3.58 -6.53
C GLY A 34 -15.64 -2.80 -7.01
N LEU A 35 -14.42 -3.34 -7.03
CA LEU A 35 -13.22 -2.59 -7.44
C LEU A 35 -12.91 -2.78 -8.94
N GLY A 36 -13.82 -2.34 -9.81
CA GLY A 36 -13.64 -2.43 -11.27
C GLY A 36 -12.38 -1.75 -11.81
N ASP A 37 -11.76 -0.83 -11.04
CA ASP A 37 -10.58 -0.06 -11.46
C ASP A 37 -9.25 -0.51 -10.80
N ALA A 38 -9.25 -1.60 -10.01
CA ALA A 38 -8.06 -2.01 -9.23
C ALA A 38 -6.79 -2.17 -10.09
N ARG A 39 -6.94 -2.71 -11.31
CA ARG A 39 -5.82 -2.89 -12.25
C ARG A 39 -5.20 -1.58 -12.72
N ARG A 40 -6.03 -0.56 -12.92
CA ARG A 40 -5.55 0.77 -13.32
C ARG A 40 -4.89 1.47 -12.14
N GLU A 41 -5.50 1.38 -10.97
CA GLU A 41 -4.94 1.93 -9.72
C GLU A 41 -3.55 1.33 -9.44
N GLU A 42 -3.39 0.02 -9.56
CA GLU A 42 -2.10 -0.67 -9.44
C GLU A 42 -1.04 -0.11 -10.39
N ARG A 43 -1.40 0.15 -11.66
CA ARG A 43 -0.48 0.75 -12.64
C ARG A 43 -0.08 2.17 -12.26
N VAL A 44 -1.00 2.99 -11.75
CA VAL A 44 -0.69 4.34 -11.27
C VAL A 44 0.24 4.27 -10.05
N LEU A 45 -0.03 3.38 -9.09
CA LEU A 45 0.85 3.16 -7.93
C LEU A 45 2.25 2.71 -8.34
N GLN A 46 2.36 1.86 -9.37
CA GLN A 46 3.64 1.45 -9.92
C GLN A 46 4.42 2.63 -10.51
N LEU A 47 3.75 3.49 -11.30
CA LEU A 47 4.36 4.71 -11.85
C LEU A 47 4.88 5.63 -10.73
N LEU A 48 4.07 5.88 -9.69
CA LEU A 48 4.47 6.71 -8.56
C LEU A 48 5.68 6.13 -7.81
N ARG A 49 5.77 4.79 -7.71
CA ARG A 49 6.94 4.11 -7.14
C ARG A 49 8.20 4.30 -7.99
N MET A 50 8.08 4.29 -9.32
CA MET A 50 9.20 4.62 -10.20
C MET A 50 9.65 6.08 -10.03
N LEU A 51 8.71 7.00 -9.85
CA LEU A 51 9.01 8.41 -9.62
C LEU A 51 9.75 8.65 -8.28
N ASN A 52 9.42 7.90 -7.22
CA ASN A 52 10.16 7.95 -5.96
C ASN A 52 11.66 7.64 -6.15
N HIS A 53 12.03 6.71 -7.03
CA HIS A 53 13.44 6.43 -7.33
C HIS A 53 14.14 7.62 -8.00
N TYR A 54 13.42 8.37 -8.84
CA TYR A 54 13.94 9.59 -9.44
C TYR A 54 14.10 10.71 -8.40
N LEU A 55 13.08 10.93 -7.56
CA LEU A 55 13.10 11.97 -6.52
C LEU A 55 14.22 11.75 -5.49
N GLY A 56 14.56 10.50 -5.17
CA GLY A 56 15.68 10.20 -4.28
C GLY A 56 17.04 10.64 -4.84
N LYS A 57 17.17 10.75 -6.17
CA LYS A 57 18.41 11.16 -6.86
C LYS A 57 18.53 12.67 -7.03
N GLN A 58 17.41 13.42 -6.94
CA GLN A 58 17.43 14.87 -7.10
C GLN A 58 17.74 15.56 -5.77
N LYS A 59 18.72 16.46 -5.76
CA LYS A 59 19.23 17.12 -4.54
C LYS A 59 18.12 17.79 -3.73
N GLU A 60 17.28 18.58 -4.39
CA GLU A 60 16.26 19.41 -3.73
C GLU A 60 15.16 18.56 -3.09
N THR A 61 14.73 17.50 -3.76
CA THR A 61 13.67 16.61 -3.25
C THR A 61 14.21 15.64 -2.21
N SER A 62 15.43 15.12 -2.41
CA SER A 62 16.09 14.21 -1.48
C SER A 62 16.42 14.90 -0.15
N ARG A 63 16.95 16.14 -0.18
CA ARG A 63 17.18 16.96 1.03
C ARG A 63 15.91 17.20 1.84
N ARG A 64 14.75 17.21 1.19
CA ARG A 64 13.42 17.42 1.79
C ARG A 64 12.68 16.12 2.08
N PHE A 65 13.28 14.98 1.78
CA PHE A 65 12.68 13.65 1.93
C PHE A 65 11.33 13.51 1.21
N LEU A 66 11.18 14.14 0.03
CA LEU A 66 9.93 14.07 -0.75
C LEU A 66 9.76 12.68 -1.36
N HIS A 67 8.66 12.01 -1.00
CA HIS A 67 8.27 10.71 -1.52
C HIS A 67 6.75 10.56 -1.52
N PHE A 68 6.21 9.85 -2.51
CA PHE A 68 4.84 9.36 -2.52
C PHE A 68 4.73 8.17 -1.55
N THR A 69 3.85 8.27 -0.54
CA THR A 69 3.60 7.25 0.50
C THR A 69 2.39 6.39 0.16
#